data_AF-A0A1N5WG71-F1
#
_entry.id   AF-A0A1N5WG71-F1
#
_cell.length_a   1.000
_cell.length_b   1.000
_cell.length_c   1.000
_cell.angle_alpha   90.00
_cell.angle_beta   90.00
_cell.angle_gamma   90.00
#
_symmetry.space_group_name_H-M   'P 1'
#
loop_
_entity.id
_entity.type
_entity.pdbx_description
1 polymer ?
#
loop_
_entity_poly.entity_id
_entity_poly.type
_entity_poly.pdbx_seq_one_letter_code
_entity_poly.pdbx_strand_id
1 'polypeptide(L)'
;MPQETTYLELSEVDGAHKFYEVVVDDATLTVRYGRIGDQGQVKASAYPDNARARAAAAKKIGEKVRKGYAPAVPGVRQKRSVSRRQIVSTRSTARTAPVLWRYDSGAPAFGIFVDEQHCMVGNEHGVITTLGHDARVRGQVRLPDGVKCIVADDAWVYAGCDDGNVYDLCGKVPRVAYAIAPEIDIYWLDIHDGVLGVSDADGGIAAIDHEDEFLWRRPGRGRSAWMVRCDTDALYHGHSQGVTGYDWRTGRELWHARTGSVLFGWQERGSVFAGTGTREVVRLAKDGRVERSYRCDAPVFSCATAEGGRFVFAGDSQSSIYCFDAAGTRLWKLGTGCGSAYSMQYHGDRLYVVTTGGHLACIDASEQAIRAAQVGDVPDVLDVKAPRQAPRTVEPTVVEVTSDAGAGVVVQCLDDRGRMRVQVVSDGYRRDWSVQFPKGIREPGARYLVTEVRESGRGGFYRAYGDIRRLR
;
A
#
# COMPACT_ATOMS: atom_id res chain seq x y z
N MET A 1 28.43 -10.77 -36.58
CA MET A 1 28.48 -11.94 -35.67
C MET A 1 27.06 -12.22 -35.18
N PRO A 2 26.71 -13.46 -34.78
CA PRO A 2 25.36 -13.74 -34.28
C PRO A 2 25.11 -12.96 -32.98
N GLN A 3 23.88 -12.49 -32.83
CA GLN A 3 23.38 -11.87 -31.60
C GLN A 3 23.50 -12.86 -30.44
N GLU A 4 24.05 -12.40 -29.31
CA GLU A 4 24.19 -13.20 -28.09
C GLU A 4 23.22 -12.70 -27.03
N THR A 5 22.36 -13.59 -26.51
CA THR A 5 21.39 -13.26 -25.46
C THR A 5 21.63 -14.13 -24.23
N THR A 6 21.73 -13.50 -23.06
CA THR A 6 21.74 -14.16 -21.76
C THR A 6 20.55 -13.66 -20.94
N TYR A 7 19.70 -14.58 -20.49
CA TYR A 7 18.54 -14.27 -19.66
C TYR A 7 18.67 -14.92 -18.28
N LEU A 8 18.52 -14.11 -17.24
CA LEU A 8 18.63 -14.51 -15.84
C LEU A 8 17.36 -14.13 -15.07
N GLU A 9 17.00 -14.93 -14.08
CA GLU A 9 15.90 -14.67 -13.15
C GLU A 9 16.39 -14.72 -11.70
N LEU A 10 15.80 -13.86 -10.85
CA LEU A 10 15.88 -13.92 -9.40
C LEU A 10 14.46 -14.06 -8.85
N SER A 11 14.16 -15.21 -8.26
CA SER A 11 12.89 -15.49 -7.60
C SER A 11 13.20 -16.00 -6.19
N GLU A 12 12.89 -15.20 -5.18
CA GLU A 12 13.06 -15.57 -3.79
C GLU A 12 11.70 -15.82 -3.16
N VAL A 13 11.66 -16.73 -2.19
CA VAL A 13 10.45 -16.98 -1.38
C VAL A 13 10.03 -15.70 -0.65
N ASP A 14 10.99 -14.82 -0.34
CA ASP A 14 10.77 -13.57 0.41
C ASP A 14 10.68 -12.33 -0.51
N GLY A 15 10.16 -12.47 -1.73
CA GLY A 15 9.59 -11.32 -2.48
C GLY A 15 10.31 -10.86 -3.75
N ALA A 16 11.54 -11.31 -4.02
CA ALA A 16 12.18 -11.05 -5.31
C ALA A 16 11.47 -11.86 -6.42
N HIS A 17 11.13 -11.20 -7.53
CA HIS A 17 10.54 -11.81 -8.73
C HIS A 17 10.92 -10.97 -9.94
N LYS A 18 12.19 -11.07 -10.36
CA LYS A 18 12.83 -10.14 -11.31
C LYS A 18 13.60 -10.88 -12.39
N PHE A 19 13.60 -10.35 -13.61
CA PHE A 19 14.48 -10.82 -14.68
C PHE A 19 15.57 -9.79 -15.01
N TYR A 20 16.63 -10.29 -15.63
CA TYR A 20 17.70 -9.49 -16.20
C TYR A 20 18.20 -10.15 -17.49
N GLU A 21 18.04 -9.47 -18.60
CA GLU A 21 18.42 -9.91 -19.93
C GLU A 21 19.55 -9.02 -20.45
N VAL A 22 20.55 -9.65 -21.03
CA VAL A 22 21.69 -9.02 -21.67
C VAL A 22 21.76 -9.51 -23.10
N VAL A 23 21.67 -8.58 -24.05
CA VAL A 23 21.79 -8.84 -25.48
C VAL A 23 23.01 -8.08 -26.00
N VAL A 24 23.91 -8.79 -26.67
CA VAL A 24 25.02 -8.18 -27.42
C VAL A 24 24.73 -8.40 -28.90
N ASP A 25 24.60 -7.29 -29.63
CA ASP A 25 24.47 -7.27 -31.08
C ASP A 25 25.53 -6.34 -31.67
N ASP A 26 26.51 -6.93 -32.35
CA ASP A 26 27.73 -6.27 -32.81
C ASP A 26 28.41 -5.44 -31.69
N ALA A 27 28.56 -4.12 -31.85
CA ALA A 27 29.14 -3.23 -30.85
C ALA A 27 28.11 -2.65 -29.87
N THR A 28 26.86 -3.11 -29.90
CA THR A 28 25.77 -2.63 -29.05
C THR A 28 25.44 -3.62 -27.95
N LEU A 29 25.38 -3.13 -26.72
CA LEU A 29 24.90 -3.86 -25.55
C LEU A 29 23.53 -3.33 -25.16
N THR A 30 22.54 -4.19 -25.20
CA THR A 30 21.18 -3.91 -24.72
C THR A 30 20.93 -4.69 -23.44
N VAL A 31 20.51 -4.00 -22.40
CA VAL A 31 20.09 -4.60 -21.13
C VAL A 31 18.60 -4.37 -20.98
N ARG A 32 17.85 -5.45 -20.76
CA ARG A 32 16.43 -5.40 -20.41
C ARG A 32 16.23 -5.98 -19.01
N TYR A 33 15.53 -5.27 -18.14
CA TYR A 33 15.36 -5.72 -16.76
C TYR A 33 14.02 -5.27 -16.19
N GLY A 34 13.44 -6.08 -15.32
CA GLY A 34 12.12 -5.80 -14.77
C GLY A 34 11.60 -6.94 -13.92
N ARG A 35 10.29 -6.94 -13.68
CA ARG A 35 9.57 -8.07 -13.08
C ARG A 35 9.36 -9.17 -14.12
N ILE A 36 9.45 -10.42 -13.71
CA ILE A 36 9.28 -11.57 -14.62
C ILE A 36 7.87 -11.54 -15.20
N GLY A 37 7.77 -11.74 -16.52
CA GLY A 37 6.51 -11.65 -17.26
C GLY A 37 6.13 -10.24 -17.74
N ASP A 38 6.87 -9.20 -17.35
CA ASP A 38 6.68 -7.84 -17.85
C ASP A 38 7.68 -7.50 -18.98
N GLN A 39 7.38 -6.43 -19.73
CA GLN A 39 8.28 -5.89 -20.75
C GLN A 39 9.62 -5.43 -20.15
N GLY A 40 9.56 -4.89 -18.93
CA GLY A 40 10.71 -4.30 -18.23
C GLY A 40 11.20 -3.00 -18.88
N GLN A 41 12.30 -2.48 -18.35
CA GLN A 41 13.00 -1.32 -18.89
C GLN A 41 14.14 -1.78 -19.79
N VAL A 42 14.37 -1.04 -20.87
CA VAL A 42 15.45 -1.31 -21.82
C VAL A 42 16.46 -0.17 -21.77
N LYS A 43 17.75 -0.51 -21.65
CA LYS A 43 18.86 0.42 -21.78
C LYS A 43 19.87 -0.11 -22.79
N ALA A 44 20.05 0.64 -23.87
CA ALA A 44 21.09 0.36 -24.87
C ALA A 44 22.35 1.19 -24.57
N SER A 45 23.51 0.65 -24.93
CA SER A 45 24.80 1.32 -24.85
C SER A 45 25.68 0.86 -25.99
N ALA A 46 26.21 1.81 -26.77
CA ALA A 46 27.14 1.54 -27.85
C ALA A 46 28.58 1.48 -27.31
N TYR A 47 29.37 0.56 -27.85
CA TYR A 47 30.79 0.40 -27.55
C TYR A 47 31.61 0.58 -28.84
N PRO A 48 32.92 0.80 -28.72
CA PRO A 48 33.78 0.97 -29.90
C PRO A 48 33.92 -0.28 -30.77
N ASP A 49 33.76 -1.47 -30.20
CA ASP A 49 33.84 -2.75 -30.89
C ASP A 49 33.06 -3.84 -30.13
N ASN A 50 32.82 -4.96 -30.80
CA ASN A 50 32.12 -6.12 -30.24
C ASN A 50 32.85 -6.73 -29.02
N ALA A 51 34.19 -6.72 -28.99
CA ALA A 51 34.94 -7.29 -27.88
C ALA A 51 34.70 -6.51 -26.57
N ARG A 52 34.64 -5.17 -26.65
CA ARG A 52 34.31 -4.29 -25.53
C ARG A 52 32.85 -4.43 -25.09
N ALA A 53 31.91 -4.58 -26.03
CA ALA A 53 30.51 -4.85 -25.71
C ALA A 53 30.35 -6.17 -24.93
N ARG A 54 31.01 -7.25 -25.39
CA ARG A 54 31.03 -8.56 -24.71
C ARG A 54 31.69 -8.51 -23.33
N ALA A 55 32.81 -7.80 -23.19
CA ALA A 55 33.46 -7.63 -21.88
C ALA A 55 32.56 -6.90 -20.87
N ALA A 56 31.85 -5.85 -21.32
CA ALA A 56 30.87 -5.14 -20.50
C ALA A 56 29.66 -6.01 -20.15
N ALA A 57 29.17 -6.81 -21.10
CA ALA A 57 28.10 -7.78 -20.88
C ALA A 57 28.48 -8.82 -19.81
N ALA A 58 29.66 -9.44 -19.93
CA ALA A 58 30.17 -10.40 -18.98
C ALA A 58 30.29 -9.82 -17.56
N LYS A 59 30.75 -8.57 -17.42
CA LYS A 59 30.79 -7.88 -16.13
C LYS A 59 29.39 -7.75 -15.50
N LYS A 60 28.40 -7.29 -16.28
CA LYS A 60 27.02 -7.13 -15.80
C LYS A 60 26.36 -8.46 -15.43
N ILE A 61 26.59 -9.51 -16.22
CA ILE A 61 26.11 -10.87 -15.94
C ILE A 61 26.72 -11.36 -14.62
N GLY A 62 28.05 -11.27 -14.48
CA GLY A 62 28.75 -11.70 -13.27
C GLY A 62 28.32 -10.92 -12.01
N GLU A 63 28.03 -9.63 -12.11
CA GLU A 63 27.44 -8.85 -11.02
C GLU A 63 26.05 -9.37 -10.60
N LYS A 64 25.21 -9.78 -11.55
CA LYS A 64 23.87 -10.31 -11.26
C LYS A 64 23.90 -11.72 -10.70
N VAL A 65 24.76 -12.58 -11.22
CA VAL A 65 24.96 -13.94 -10.69
C VAL A 65 25.43 -13.90 -9.23
N ARG A 66 26.36 -12.98 -8.88
CA ARG A 66 26.77 -12.76 -7.48
C ARG A 66 25.63 -12.28 -6.58
N LYS A 67 24.59 -11.66 -7.16
CA LYS A 67 23.37 -11.23 -6.48
C LYS A 67 22.27 -12.30 -6.49
N GLY A 68 22.60 -13.55 -6.78
CA GLY A 68 21.67 -14.68 -6.73
C GLY A 68 20.84 -14.92 -7.99
N TYR A 69 21.04 -14.14 -9.06
CA TYR A 69 20.35 -14.40 -10.33
C TYR A 69 20.85 -15.70 -10.97
N ALA A 70 19.93 -16.53 -11.44
CA ALA A 70 20.23 -17.80 -12.09
C ALA A 70 19.81 -17.79 -13.57
N PRO A 71 20.48 -18.55 -14.45
CA PRO A 71 20.03 -18.76 -15.82
C PRO A 71 18.60 -19.30 -15.88
N ALA A 72 17.78 -18.76 -16.79
CA ALA A 72 16.39 -19.14 -16.97
C ALA A 72 15.96 -19.05 -18.43
N VAL A 73 14.75 -19.54 -18.73
CA VAL A 73 14.14 -19.43 -20.06
C VAL A 73 12.95 -18.47 -19.98
N PRO A 74 12.91 -17.40 -20.79
CA PRO A 74 11.79 -16.47 -20.81
C PRO A 74 10.44 -17.19 -20.99
N GLY A 75 9.45 -16.82 -20.18
CA GLY A 75 8.09 -17.35 -20.25
C GLY A 75 7.84 -18.66 -19.51
N VAL A 76 8.88 -19.35 -19.02
CA VAL A 76 8.70 -20.56 -18.18
C VAL A 76 8.14 -20.17 -16.82
N ARG A 77 8.79 -19.20 -16.13
CA ARG A 77 8.27 -18.68 -14.88
C ARG A 77 7.17 -17.65 -15.16
N GLN A 78 6.03 -17.83 -14.50
CA GLN A 78 4.86 -17.00 -14.71
C GLN A 78 4.96 -15.65 -13.99
N LYS A 79 4.29 -14.65 -14.56
CA LYS A 79 4.06 -13.35 -13.91
C LYS A 79 3.36 -13.57 -12.57
N ARG A 80 3.64 -12.70 -11.59
CA ARG A 80 2.87 -12.65 -10.33
C ARG A 80 1.37 -12.51 -10.62
N SER A 81 0.56 -13.29 -9.93
CA SER A 81 -0.89 -13.14 -9.94
C SER A 81 -1.29 -11.83 -9.27
N VAL A 82 -2.09 -11.03 -9.99
CA VAL A 82 -2.65 -9.79 -9.48
C VAL A 82 -4.15 -9.84 -9.65
N SER A 83 -4.87 -10.02 -8.54
CA SER A 83 -6.31 -9.84 -8.50
C SER A 83 -6.66 -8.38 -8.29
N ARG A 84 -7.42 -7.82 -9.23
CA ARG A 84 -8.09 -6.52 -9.07
C ARG A 84 -9.57 -6.74 -8.84
N ARG A 85 -10.10 -6.11 -7.80
CA ARG A 85 -11.51 -6.24 -7.49
C ARG A 85 -12.34 -5.42 -8.44
N GLN A 86 -13.28 -6.07 -9.11
CA GLN A 86 -14.33 -5.36 -9.86
C GLN A 86 -15.61 -5.35 -9.04
N ILE A 87 -16.09 -4.16 -8.69
CA ILE A 87 -17.45 -3.98 -8.15
C ILE A 87 -18.38 -3.68 -9.31
N VAL A 88 -19.42 -4.52 -9.45
CA VAL A 88 -20.57 -4.17 -10.29
C VAL A 88 -21.34 -3.06 -9.58
N SER A 89 -21.04 -1.82 -9.96
CA SER A 89 -21.63 -0.62 -9.38
C SER A 89 -22.91 -0.25 -10.11
N THR A 90 -23.99 -0.02 -9.37
CA THR A 90 -25.21 0.61 -9.90
C THR A 90 -25.41 2.00 -9.29
N ARG A 91 -26.19 2.85 -9.96
CA ARG A 91 -26.50 4.20 -9.47
C ARG A 91 -27.46 4.11 -8.27
N SER A 92 -27.25 4.99 -7.29
CA SER A 92 -28.16 5.12 -6.15
C SER A 92 -29.51 5.70 -6.56
N THR A 93 -30.57 5.26 -5.89
CA THR A 93 -31.91 5.84 -5.95
C THR A 93 -32.16 6.87 -4.83
N ALA A 94 -31.21 7.03 -3.90
CA ALA A 94 -31.28 8.04 -2.84
C ALA A 94 -30.99 9.45 -3.35
N ARG A 95 -31.28 10.46 -2.52
CA ARG A 95 -30.84 11.84 -2.75
C ARG A 95 -29.32 11.93 -2.75
N THR A 96 -28.76 12.84 -3.52
CA THR A 96 -27.30 13.01 -3.64
C THR A 96 -26.70 13.53 -2.32
N ALA A 97 -25.50 13.06 -1.98
CA ALA A 97 -24.73 13.56 -0.86
C ALA A 97 -24.21 14.99 -1.12
N PRO A 98 -23.97 15.81 -0.09
CA PRO A 98 -23.44 17.16 -0.25
C PRO A 98 -21.92 17.09 -0.55
N VAL A 99 -21.59 16.75 -1.80
CA VAL A 99 -20.20 16.67 -2.28
C VAL A 99 -19.68 18.09 -2.48
N LEU A 100 -18.63 18.47 -1.74
CA LEU A 100 -17.99 19.78 -1.86
C LEU A 100 -17.10 19.85 -3.10
N TRP A 101 -16.32 18.80 -3.33
CA TRP A 101 -15.43 18.69 -4.47
C TRP A 101 -15.15 17.24 -4.82
N ARG A 102 -14.74 16.99 -6.07
CA ARG A 102 -14.25 15.68 -6.53
C ARG A 102 -13.07 15.83 -7.48
N TYR A 103 -12.17 14.86 -7.44
CA TYR A 103 -10.99 14.74 -8.27
C TYR A 103 -11.01 13.42 -9.02
N ASP A 104 -11.05 13.47 -10.35
CA ASP A 104 -10.90 12.27 -11.18
C ASP A 104 -9.42 11.89 -11.29
N SER A 105 -9.06 10.75 -10.69
CA SER A 105 -7.70 10.23 -10.73
C SER A 105 -7.35 9.53 -12.06
N GLY A 106 -8.33 9.27 -12.92
CA GLY A 106 -8.17 8.65 -14.23
C GLY A 106 -8.21 7.12 -14.25
N ALA A 107 -8.49 6.47 -13.12
CA ALA A 107 -8.71 5.02 -13.00
C ALA A 107 -9.41 4.69 -11.69
N PRO A 108 -10.10 3.53 -11.57
CA PRO A 108 -10.58 2.98 -10.30
C PRO A 108 -9.55 3.13 -9.17
N ALA A 109 -10.00 3.55 -7.99
CA ALA A 109 -9.12 3.89 -6.86
C ALA A 109 -9.53 3.19 -5.56
N PHE A 110 -8.57 2.45 -4.97
CA PHE A 110 -8.73 1.79 -3.66
C PHE A 110 -7.93 2.50 -2.55
N GLY A 111 -6.75 3.02 -2.91
CA GLY A 111 -5.89 3.71 -1.98
C GLY A 111 -6.47 5.06 -1.59
N ILE A 112 -6.71 5.25 -0.30
CA ILE A 112 -7.12 6.52 0.31
C ILE A 112 -6.36 6.69 1.61
N PHE A 113 -5.87 7.90 1.86
CA PHE A 113 -5.35 8.31 3.16
C PHE A 113 -5.70 9.76 3.40
N VAL A 114 -6.16 10.09 4.59
CA VAL A 114 -6.59 11.41 5.00
C VAL A 114 -6.09 11.64 6.42
N ASP A 115 -5.30 12.69 6.60
CA ASP A 115 -4.89 13.19 7.90
C ASP A 115 -5.31 14.66 8.06
N GLU A 116 -4.74 15.37 9.04
CA GLU A 116 -5.01 16.80 9.25
C GLU A 116 -4.43 17.70 8.16
N GLN A 117 -3.43 17.22 7.43
CA GLN A 117 -2.64 18.02 6.50
C GLN A 117 -3.13 17.85 5.07
N HIS A 118 -3.50 16.65 4.66
CA HIS A 118 -3.75 16.29 3.27
C HIS A 118 -4.66 15.06 3.12
N CYS A 119 -5.14 14.90 1.89
CA CYS A 119 -5.80 13.70 1.41
C CYS A 119 -5.05 13.13 0.20
N MET A 120 -4.99 11.80 0.12
CA MET A 120 -4.29 11.07 -0.92
C MET A 120 -5.25 10.09 -1.59
N VAL A 121 -5.07 9.92 -2.90
CA VAL A 121 -5.73 8.87 -3.68
C VAL A 121 -4.71 8.10 -4.50
N GLY A 122 -4.78 6.77 -4.44
CA GLY A 122 -3.98 5.84 -5.22
C GLY A 122 -4.88 5.00 -6.13
N ASN A 123 -4.58 4.96 -7.43
CA ASN A 123 -5.41 4.27 -8.43
C ASN A 123 -4.73 3.07 -9.10
N GLU A 124 -5.51 2.32 -9.88
CA GLU A 124 -5.07 1.11 -10.60
C GLU A 124 -4.02 1.37 -11.70
N HIS A 125 -3.75 2.63 -12.07
CA HIS A 125 -2.65 3.01 -12.96
C HIS A 125 -1.33 3.29 -12.21
N GLY A 126 -1.32 3.08 -10.88
CA GLY A 126 -0.17 3.33 -10.03
C GLY A 126 0.01 4.80 -9.65
N VAL A 127 -0.92 5.68 -10.00
CA VAL A 127 -0.80 7.11 -9.71
C VAL A 127 -1.31 7.39 -8.31
N ILE A 128 -0.45 7.99 -7.49
CA ILE A 128 -0.80 8.59 -6.20
C ILE A 128 -0.86 10.10 -6.39
N THR A 129 -2.02 10.68 -6.07
CA THR A 129 -2.21 12.14 -6.06
C THR A 129 -2.44 12.61 -4.64
N THR A 130 -1.72 13.64 -4.22
CA THR A 130 -1.90 14.31 -2.93
C THR A 130 -2.62 15.64 -3.13
N LEU A 131 -3.66 15.89 -2.35
CA LEU A 131 -4.46 17.11 -2.36
C LEU A 131 -4.55 17.72 -0.95
N GLY A 132 -4.77 19.02 -0.87
CA GLY A 132 -5.25 19.65 0.36
C GLY A 132 -6.76 19.45 0.53
N HIS A 133 -7.25 19.62 1.77
CA HIS A 133 -8.69 19.62 2.06
C HIS A 133 -9.47 20.73 1.33
N ASP A 134 -8.75 21.76 0.86
CA ASP A 134 -9.20 22.88 0.04
C ASP A 134 -9.29 22.56 -1.47
N ALA A 135 -9.18 21.28 -1.84
CA ALA A 135 -9.27 20.80 -3.22
C ALA A 135 -8.09 21.20 -4.12
N ARG A 136 -6.95 21.62 -3.56
CA ARG A 136 -5.73 21.92 -4.34
C ARG A 136 -4.82 20.71 -4.45
N VAL A 137 -4.45 20.33 -5.68
CA VAL A 137 -3.45 19.27 -5.91
C VAL A 137 -2.06 19.77 -5.50
N ARG A 138 -1.40 19.03 -4.60
CA ARG A 138 -0.05 19.34 -4.09
C ARG A 138 1.05 18.62 -4.85
N GLY A 139 0.77 17.41 -5.33
CA GLY A 139 1.78 16.62 -6.04
C GLY A 139 1.24 15.29 -6.54
N GLN A 140 2.00 14.68 -7.44
CA GLN A 140 1.73 13.35 -7.98
C GLN A 140 3.00 12.54 -8.10
N VAL A 141 2.84 11.23 -7.92
CA VAL A 141 3.88 10.24 -8.14
C VAL A 141 3.27 8.99 -8.75
N ARG A 142 4.04 8.26 -9.55
CA ARG A 142 3.61 7.00 -10.17
C ARG A 142 4.46 5.83 -9.67
N LEU A 143 3.82 4.90 -8.99
CA LEU A 143 4.38 3.59 -8.66
C LEU A 143 4.41 2.69 -9.91
N PRO A 144 5.22 1.61 -9.93
CA PRO A 144 5.36 0.77 -11.12
C PRO A 144 4.10 0.04 -11.56
N ASP A 145 3.14 -0.18 -10.67
CA ASP A 145 1.85 -0.84 -10.95
C ASP A 145 0.74 -0.24 -10.05
N GLY A 146 -0.49 -0.75 -10.14
CA GLY A 146 -1.68 -0.27 -9.45
C GLY A 146 -1.53 -0.17 -7.93
N VAL A 147 -2.07 0.91 -7.35
CA VAL A 147 -2.05 1.12 -5.90
C VAL A 147 -3.22 0.40 -5.24
N LYS A 148 -2.94 -0.60 -4.40
CA LYS A 148 -3.94 -1.39 -3.69
C LYS A 148 -4.51 -0.68 -2.46
N CYS A 149 -3.66 -0.02 -1.71
CA CYS A 149 -4.03 0.69 -0.49
C CYS A 149 -3.00 1.76 -0.16
N ILE A 150 -3.40 2.72 0.66
CA ILE A 150 -2.50 3.64 1.35
C ILE A 150 -2.84 3.49 2.83
N VAL A 151 -1.83 3.17 3.65
CA VAL A 151 -1.98 2.89 5.08
C VAL A 151 -0.95 3.70 5.84
N ALA A 152 -1.23 3.99 7.10
CA ALA A 152 -0.30 4.71 7.96
C ALA A 152 -0.01 3.91 9.22
N ASP A 153 1.19 4.13 9.74
CA ASP A 153 1.68 3.63 11.01
C ASP A 153 2.36 4.80 11.69
N ASP A 154 1.68 5.42 12.65
CA ASP A 154 2.03 6.72 13.22
C ASP A 154 2.32 7.79 12.15
N ALA A 155 3.56 8.27 12.08
CA ALA A 155 3.98 9.29 11.12
C ALA A 155 4.33 8.72 9.73
N TRP A 156 4.42 7.39 9.60
CA TRP A 156 4.81 6.76 8.34
C TRP A 156 3.59 6.46 7.47
N VAL A 157 3.65 6.84 6.19
CA VAL A 157 2.62 6.53 5.21
C VAL A 157 3.20 5.57 4.17
N TYR A 158 2.48 4.48 3.91
CA TYR A 158 2.88 3.42 2.99
C TYR A 158 1.83 3.21 1.89
N ALA A 159 2.28 2.89 0.68
CA ALA A 159 1.43 2.43 -0.39
C ALA A 159 1.74 0.97 -0.78
N GLY A 160 0.72 0.13 -0.74
CA GLY A 160 0.77 -1.20 -1.31
C GLY A 160 0.60 -1.16 -2.82
N CYS A 161 1.43 -1.88 -3.56
CA CYS A 161 1.44 -1.89 -5.01
C CYS A 161 1.19 -3.30 -5.56
N ASP A 162 0.46 -3.38 -6.68
CA ASP A 162 0.22 -4.62 -7.43
C ASP A 162 1.53 -5.30 -7.89
N ASP A 163 2.64 -4.56 -7.94
CA ASP A 163 3.96 -5.10 -8.23
C ASP A 163 4.50 -6.02 -7.12
N GLY A 164 3.80 -6.14 -5.98
CA GLY A 164 4.19 -6.95 -4.83
C GLY A 164 5.09 -6.24 -3.83
N ASN A 165 5.33 -4.94 -3.96
CA ASN A 165 6.10 -4.15 -3.00
C ASN A 165 5.20 -3.21 -2.19
N VAL A 166 5.69 -2.82 -1.01
CA VAL A 166 5.13 -1.75 -0.19
C VAL A 166 6.12 -0.60 -0.17
N TYR A 167 5.65 0.58 -0.55
CA TYR A 167 6.46 1.79 -0.69
C TYR A 167 6.22 2.73 0.48
N ASP A 168 7.27 3.12 1.20
CA ASP A 168 7.26 4.25 2.13
C ASP A 168 7.18 5.57 1.33
N LEU A 169 6.24 6.44 1.72
CA LEU A 169 5.92 7.72 1.07
C LEU A 169 6.41 8.95 1.86
N CYS A 170 7.15 8.77 2.96
CA CYS A 170 7.50 9.89 3.87
C CYS A 170 8.61 10.79 3.34
N GLY A 171 9.47 10.29 2.46
CA GLY A 171 10.53 11.05 1.82
C GLY A 171 10.09 11.65 0.48
N LYS A 172 10.93 12.50 -0.12
CA LYS A 172 10.69 13.05 -1.47
C LYS A 172 10.49 11.99 -2.56
N VAL A 173 11.10 10.82 -2.37
CA VAL A 173 11.07 9.71 -3.33
C VAL A 173 10.51 8.49 -2.59
N PRO A 174 9.40 7.90 -3.06
CA PRO A 174 8.91 6.65 -2.50
C PRO A 174 9.94 5.53 -2.58
N ARG A 175 10.13 4.80 -1.48
CA ARG A 175 11.13 3.72 -1.41
C ARG A 175 10.51 2.41 -0.95
N VAL A 176 10.99 1.30 -1.50
CA VAL A 176 10.52 -0.03 -1.11
C VAL A 176 10.90 -0.29 0.34
N ALA A 177 9.90 -0.44 1.20
CA ALA A 177 10.03 -0.81 2.59
C ALA A 177 9.89 -2.34 2.76
N TYR A 178 8.98 -2.97 2.01
CA TYR A 178 8.73 -4.40 2.03
C TYR A 178 8.58 -4.98 0.62
N ALA A 179 9.00 -6.22 0.43
CA ALA A 179 8.82 -7.00 -0.79
C ALA A 179 8.06 -8.29 -0.44
N ILE A 180 6.80 -8.36 -0.86
CA ILE A 180 5.92 -9.49 -0.51
C ILE A 180 6.22 -10.66 -1.44
N ALA A 181 6.27 -11.87 -0.89
CA ALA A 181 6.45 -13.13 -1.62
C ALA A 181 5.60 -13.22 -2.90
N PRO A 182 6.16 -13.63 -4.06
CA PRO A 182 5.49 -13.62 -5.36
C PRO A 182 4.24 -14.49 -5.47
N GLU A 183 4.13 -15.54 -4.67
CA GLU A 183 2.99 -16.44 -4.64
C GLU A 183 1.79 -15.89 -3.85
N ILE A 184 1.95 -14.78 -3.12
CA ILE A 184 0.85 -14.15 -2.37
C ILE A 184 0.09 -13.23 -3.32
N ASP A 185 -1.13 -13.59 -3.73
CA ASP A 185 -2.00 -12.66 -4.47
C ASP A 185 -2.68 -11.68 -3.50
N ILE A 186 -2.06 -10.51 -3.33
CA ILE A 186 -2.38 -9.55 -2.27
C ILE A 186 -3.80 -9.00 -2.44
N TYR A 187 -4.62 -9.11 -1.39
CA TYR A 187 -5.95 -8.49 -1.33
C TYR A 187 -5.97 -7.25 -0.44
N TRP A 188 -5.30 -7.29 0.72
CA TRP A 188 -5.23 -6.15 1.63
C TRP A 188 -3.92 -6.13 2.43
N LEU A 189 -3.55 -4.95 2.91
CA LEU A 189 -2.37 -4.69 3.75
C LEU A 189 -2.76 -3.74 4.87
N ASP A 190 -2.12 -3.89 6.02
CA ASP A 190 -2.16 -2.95 7.13
C ASP A 190 -0.86 -3.09 7.92
N ILE A 191 -0.45 -2.05 8.65
CA ILE A 191 0.83 -2.03 9.34
C ILE A 191 0.65 -1.42 10.73
N HIS A 192 1.34 -1.98 11.71
CA HIS A 192 1.43 -1.40 13.04
C HIS A 192 2.80 -1.66 13.64
N ASP A 193 3.45 -0.58 14.06
CA ASP A 193 4.79 -0.56 14.63
C ASP A 193 5.82 -1.35 13.83
N GLY A 194 5.87 -1.10 12.51
CA GLY A 194 6.79 -1.78 11.59
C GLY A 194 6.46 -3.25 11.29
N VAL A 195 5.37 -3.80 11.84
CA VAL A 195 4.87 -5.14 11.49
C VAL A 195 3.81 -5.01 10.40
N LEU A 196 4.10 -5.54 9.21
CA LEU A 196 3.20 -5.55 8.07
C LEU A 196 2.34 -6.82 8.10
N GLY A 197 1.02 -6.65 8.16
CA GLY A 197 0.04 -7.70 7.91
C GLY A 197 -0.34 -7.76 6.44
N VAL A 198 -0.40 -8.96 5.87
CA VAL A 198 -0.76 -9.20 4.46
C VAL A 198 -1.85 -10.25 4.37
N SER A 199 -2.96 -9.94 3.73
CA SER A 199 -4.02 -10.91 3.40
C SER A 199 -4.14 -11.15 1.91
N ASP A 200 -4.57 -12.35 1.51
CA ASP A 200 -4.51 -12.79 0.11
C ASP A 200 -5.81 -13.39 -0.46
N ALA A 201 -5.77 -13.66 -1.75
CA ALA A 201 -6.89 -14.16 -2.55
C ALA A 201 -7.42 -15.52 -2.08
N ASP A 202 -6.54 -16.39 -1.62
CA ASP A 202 -6.86 -17.73 -1.14
C ASP A 202 -7.24 -17.73 0.34
N GLY A 203 -7.26 -16.54 0.96
CA GLY A 203 -7.59 -16.34 2.36
C GLY A 203 -6.44 -16.65 3.30
N GLY A 204 -5.20 -16.65 2.81
CA GLY A 204 -4.00 -16.67 3.63
C GLY A 204 -3.76 -15.33 4.34
N ILE A 205 -2.95 -15.41 5.40
CA ILE A 205 -2.53 -14.28 6.23
C ILE A 205 -1.05 -14.43 6.59
N ALA A 206 -0.31 -13.34 6.55
CA ALA A 206 1.09 -13.28 6.95
C ALA A 206 1.38 -12.04 7.80
N ALA A 207 2.38 -12.17 8.69
CA ALA A 207 3.00 -11.06 9.38
C ALA A 207 4.49 -10.99 9.01
N ILE A 208 4.95 -9.80 8.66
CA ILE A 208 6.30 -9.51 8.18
C ILE A 208 6.89 -8.41 9.06
N ASP A 209 8.12 -8.59 9.55
CA ASP A 209 8.78 -7.65 10.44
C ASP A 209 9.41 -6.46 9.68
N HIS A 210 9.98 -5.52 10.43
CA HIS A 210 10.59 -4.29 9.92
C HIS A 210 11.85 -4.51 9.05
N GLU A 211 12.44 -5.70 9.09
CA GLU A 211 13.51 -6.11 8.19
C GLU A 211 12.98 -6.84 6.96
N ASP A 212 11.66 -6.83 6.73
CA ASP A 212 11.00 -7.50 5.62
C ASP A 212 11.33 -9.02 5.65
N GLU A 213 11.20 -9.61 6.84
CA GLU A 213 11.31 -11.05 7.10
C GLU A 213 9.98 -11.58 7.66
N PHE A 214 9.55 -12.78 7.23
CA PHE A 214 8.33 -13.38 7.76
C PHE A 214 8.49 -13.71 9.26
N LEU A 215 7.59 -13.16 10.08
CA LEU A 215 7.36 -13.67 11.43
C LEU A 215 6.62 -15.00 11.35
N TRP A 216 5.58 -15.05 10.51
CA TRP A 216 4.80 -16.25 10.22
C TRP A 216 3.91 -16.04 8.99
N ARG A 217 3.45 -17.16 8.42
CA ARG A 217 2.43 -17.22 7.37
C ARG A 217 1.52 -18.42 7.61
N ARG A 218 0.21 -18.26 7.40
CA ARG A 218 -0.78 -19.33 7.60
C ARG A 218 -1.86 -19.33 6.50
N PRO A 219 -2.41 -20.50 6.17
CA PRO A 219 -3.71 -20.54 5.51
C PRO A 219 -4.78 -20.02 6.50
N GLY A 220 -5.72 -19.22 6.03
CA GLY A 220 -6.89 -18.84 6.83
C GLY A 220 -8.02 -19.86 6.74
N ARG A 221 -9.16 -19.51 7.33
CA ARG A 221 -10.35 -20.39 7.39
C ARG A 221 -11.20 -20.36 6.12
N GLY A 222 -11.05 -19.33 5.30
CA GLY A 222 -11.83 -19.13 4.10
C GLY A 222 -10.94 -18.67 2.95
N ARG A 223 -11.56 -17.98 2.00
CA ARG A 223 -10.91 -17.41 0.82
C ARG A 223 -11.22 -15.92 0.74
N SER A 224 -10.61 -15.23 -0.22
CA SER A 224 -10.92 -13.84 -0.57
C SER A 224 -10.82 -12.90 0.63
N ALA A 225 -9.62 -12.78 1.20
CA ALA A 225 -9.40 -12.03 2.41
C ALA A 225 -9.25 -10.53 2.18
N TRP A 226 -10.38 -9.82 2.10
CA TRP A 226 -10.45 -8.38 1.86
C TRP A 226 -10.21 -7.51 3.09
N MET A 227 -9.68 -8.08 4.17
CA MET A 227 -9.35 -7.35 5.39
C MET A 227 -8.17 -7.98 6.10
N VAL A 228 -7.15 -7.16 6.35
CA VAL A 228 -6.24 -7.32 7.49
C VAL A 228 -6.20 -5.98 8.22
N ARG A 229 -6.24 -6.00 9.54
CA ARG A 229 -6.03 -4.84 10.41
C ARG A 229 -5.06 -5.18 11.52
N CYS A 230 -4.03 -4.37 11.71
CA CYS A 230 -2.95 -4.63 12.67
C CYS A 230 -3.06 -3.65 13.84
N ASP A 231 -2.89 -4.13 15.06
CA ASP A 231 -2.70 -3.26 16.22
C ASP A 231 -1.64 -3.82 17.17
N THR A 232 -1.58 -3.26 18.38
CA THR A 232 -0.58 -3.62 19.38
C THR A 232 -0.69 -5.09 19.83
N ASP A 233 -1.86 -5.70 19.73
CA ASP A 233 -2.14 -7.00 20.33
C ASP A 233 -2.38 -8.10 19.31
N ALA A 234 -2.93 -7.79 18.13
CA ALA A 234 -3.32 -8.81 17.15
C ALA A 234 -3.38 -8.32 15.70
N LEU A 235 -3.48 -9.30 14.80
CA LEU A 235 -3.91 -9.12 13.41
C LEU A 235 -5.35 -9.60 13.27
N TYR A 236 -6.23 -8.75 12.74
CA TYR A 236 -7.64 -9.06 12.47
C TYR A 236 -7.86 -9.28 10.99
N HIS A 237 -8.22 -10.50 10.64
CA HIS A 237 -8.23 -10.99 9.28
C HIS A 237 -9.66 -11.36 8.86
N GLY A 238 -10.20 -10.66 7.87
CA GLY A 238 -11.55 -10.88 7.35
C GLY A 238 -11.54 -11.57 6.00
N HIS A 239 -12.29 -12.66 5.91
CA HIS A 239 -12.36 -13.55 4.75
C HIS A 239 -13.79 -14.03 4.51
N SER A 240 -13.99 -14.94 3.55
CA SER A 240 -15.31 -15.41 3.12
C SER A 240 -16.17 -16.08 4.19
N GLN A 241 -15.61 -16.42 5.36
CA GLN A 241 -16.34 -17.08 6.46
C GLN A 241 -16.55 -16.18 7.69
N GLY A 242 -15.93 -15.00 7.72
CA GLY A 242 -16.03 -14.07 8.84
C GLY A 242 -14.71 -13.39 9.17
N VAL A 243 -14.54 -13.01 10.44
CA VAL A 243 -13.35 -12.36 10.97
C VAL A 243 -12.63 -13.30 11.93
N THR A 244 -11.30 -13.34 11.84
CA THR A 244 -10.44 -14.14 12.70
C THR A 244 -9.35 -13.27 13.29
N GLY A 245 -9.16 -13.31 14.61
CA GLY A 245 -8.06 -12.64 15.29
C GLY A 245 -6.86 -13.57 15.46
N TYR A 246 -5.65 -13.07 15.23
CA TYR A 246 -4.39 -13.80 15.38
C TYR A 246 -3.44 -13.05 16.28
N ASP A 247 -2.75 -13.77 17.17
CA ASP A 247 -1.59 -13.24 17.88
C ASP A 247 -0.54 -12.80 16.87
N TRP A 248 -0.15 -11.53 16.94
CA TRP A 248 0.71 -10.94 15.91
C TRP A 248 2.12 -11.53 15.87
N ARG A 249 2.61 -12.09 16.99
CA ARG A 249 3.98 -12.63 17.10
C ARG A 249 4.06 -14.07 16.60
N THR A 250 3.05 -14.87 16.94
CA THR A 250 3.09 -16.33 16.79
C THR A 250 2.18 -16.84 15.67
N GLY A 251 1.22 -16.03 15.21
CA GLY A 251 0.20 -16.45 14.26
C GLY A 251 -0.82 -17.43 14.86
N ARG A 252 -0.83 -17.59 16.18
CA ARG A 252 -1.84 -18.40 16.88
C ARG A 252 -3.19 -17.73 16.72
N GLU A 253 -4.18 -18.49 16.25
CA GLU A 253 -5.55 -18.02 16.22
C GLU A 253 -6.04 -17.76 17.66
N LEU A 254 -6.57 -16.56 17.90
CA LEU A 254 -7.15 -16.16 19.18
C LEU A 254 -8.64 -16.45 19.22
N TRP A 255 -9.34 -16.15 18.13
CA TRP A 255 -10.79 -16.29 18.01
C TRP A 255 -11.22 -16.25 16.55
N HIS A 256 -12.41 -16.78 16.27
CA HIS A 256 -13.11 -16.63 14.99
C HIS A 256 -14.59 -16.27 15.21
N ALA A 257 -15.06 -15.26 14.50
CA ALA A 257 -16.44 -14.79 14.52
C ALA A 257 -17.04 -14.83 13.12
N ARG A 258 -18.22 -15.46 12.99
CA ARG A 258 -18.95 -15.52 11.71
C ARG A 258 -19.69 -14.21 11.47
N THR A 259 -19.42 -13.57 10.34
CA THR A 259 -20.08 -12.31 9.92
C THR A 259 -20.66 -12.37 8.50
N GLY A 260 -20.53 -13.53 7.83
CA GLY A 260 -20.64 -13.62 6.37
C GLY A 260 -19.34 -13.23 5.66
N SER A 261 -19.37 -13.22 4.32
CA SER A 261 -18.19 -12.90 3.53
C SER A 261 -17.75 -11.46 3.77
N VAL A 262 -16.56 -11.27 4.34
CA VAL A 262 -15.99 -9.94 4.58
C VAL A 262 -15.51 -9.35 3.26
N LEU A 263 -15.90 -8.11 3.02
CA LEU A 263 -15.65 -7.36 1.80
C LEU A 263 -14.77 -6.12 2.04
N PHE A 264 -14.69 -5.64 3.28
CA PHE A 264 -13.83 -4.52 3.67
C PHE A 264 -13.70 -4.50 5.20
N GLY A 265 -12.60 -3.93 5.70
CA GLY A 265 -12.34 -3.79 7.12
C GLY A 265 -12.01 -2.38 7.56
N TRP A 266 -12.51 -1.97 8.73
CA TRP A 266 -12.05 -0.78 9.45
C TRP A 266 -11.71 -1.15 10.89
N GLN A 267 -10.86 -0.37 11.56
CA GLN A 267 -10.59 -0.57 12.98
C GLN A 267 -10.56 0.73 13.76
N GLU A 268 -10.97 0.62 15.01
CA GLU A 268 -10.81 1.60 16.08
C GLU A 268 -10.04 0.94 17.22
N ARG A 269 -9.62 1.71 18.21
CA ARG A 269 -8.86 1.20 19.36
C ARG A 269 -9.51 -0.02 20.04
N GLY A 270 -10.83 -0.01 20.22
CA GLY A 270 -11.56 -1.07 20.94
C GLY A 270 -12.35 -2.04 20.06
N SER A 271 -12.42 -1.81 18.76
CA SER A 271 -13.34 -2.57 17.89
C SER A 271 -12.80 -2.71 16.47
N VAL A 272 -13.22 -3.77 15.79
CA VAL A 272 -13.04 -3.94 14.34
C VAL A 272 -14.40 -3.98 13.67
N PHE A 273 -14.47 -3.45 12.46
CA PHE A 273 -15.68 -3.32 11.68
C PHE A 273 -15.50 -4.04 10.34
N ALA A 274 -16.41 -4.94 10.02
CA ALA A 274 -16.39 -5.71 8.77
C ALA A 274 -17.58 -5.30 7.91
N GLY A 275 -17.34 -4.67 6.76
CA GLY A 275 -18.34 -4.55 5.70
C GLY A 275 -18.51 -5.90 5.00
N THR A 276 -19.75 -6.36 4.80
CA THR A 276 -20.01 -7.74 4.39
C THR A 276 -20.88 -7.88 3.14
N GLY A 277 -20.77 -9.05 2.51
CA GLY A 277 -21.68 -9.49 1.45
C GLY A 277 -23.11 -9.71 1.92
N THR A 278 -23.34 -9.81 3.24
CA THR A 278 -24.66 -9.94 3.85
C THR A 278 -25.37 -8.60 4.02
N ARG A 279 -24.84 -7.51 3.44
CA ARG A 279 -25.44 -6.17 3.41
C ARG A 279 -25.45 -5.48 4.77
N GLU A 280 -24.38 -5.65 5.53
CA GLU A 280 -24.22 -5.01 6.83
C GLU A 280 -22.77 -4.62 7.07
N VAL A 281 -22.57 -3.70 8.00
CA VAL A 281 -21.30 -3.58 8.72
C VAL A 281 -21.47 -4.33 10.05
N VAL A 282 -20.56 -5.20 10.40
CA VAL A 282 -20.53 -5.89 11.71
C VAL A 282 -19.43 -5.29 12.56
N ARG A 283 -19.78 -4.78 13.75
CA ARG A 283 -18.83 -4.37 14.78
C ARG A 283 -18.52 -5.53 15.71
N LEU A 284 -17.24 -5.80 15.89
CA LEU A 284 -16.73 -6.79 16.84
C LEU A 284 -15.79 -6.12 17.82
N ALA A 285 -15.84 -6.55 19.08
CA ALA A 285 -14.79 -6.27 20.03
C ALA A 285 -13.50 -6.99 19.62
N LYS A 286 -12.37 -6.51 20.12
CA LYS A 286 -11.03 -7.06 19.84
C LYS A 286 -10.83 -8.49 20.36
N ASP A 287 -11.73 -8.98 21.21
CA ASP A 287 -11.84 -10.36 21.71
C ASP A 287 -12.71 -11.29 20.83
N GLY A 288 -13.28 -10.77 19.74
CA GLY A 288 -14.10 -11.53 18.79
C GLY A 288 -15.60 -11.52 19.06
N ARG A 289 -16.06 -10.92 20.17
CA ARG A 289 -17.49 -10.80 20.45
C ARG A 289 -18.15 -9.83 19.46
N VAL A 290 -19.20 -10.30 18.77
CA VAL A 290 -20.05 -9.45 17.93
C VAL A 290 -20.84 -8.49 18.82
N GLU A 291 -20.71 -7.18 18.58
CA GLU A 291 -21.34 -6.14 19.40
C GLU A 291 -22.57 -5.52 18.74
N ARG A 292 -22.51 -5.35 17.41
CA ARG A 292 -23.54 -4.64 16.64
C ARG A 292 -23.49 -5.00 15.15
N SER A 293 -24.64 -4.87 14.49
CA SER A 293 -24.78 -4.89 13.03
C SER A 293 -25.48 -3.63 12.54
N TYR A 294 -25.02 -3.10 11.40
CA TYR A 294 -25.53 -1.89 10.75
C TYR A 294 -26.06 -2.25 9.37
N ARG A 295 -27.40 -2.37 9.25
CA ARG A 295 -28.05 -2.91 8.05
C ARG A 295 -28.10 -1.91 6.91
N CYS A 296 -27.55 -2.29 5.77
CA CYS A 296 -27.60 -1.59 4.48
C CYS A 296 -28.55 -2.29 3.51
N ASP A 297 -28.76 -1.72 2.33
CA ASP A 297 -29.72 -2.24 1.34
C ASP A 297 -29.05 -3.16 0.29
N ALA A 298 -27.72 -3.07 0.15
CA ALA A 298 -26.87 -3.85 -0.75
C ALA A 298 -25.53 -4.25 -0.09
N PRO A 299 -24.73 -5.15 -0.70
CA PRO A 299 -23.44 -5.57 -0.15
C PRO A 299 -22.51 -4.37 0.11
N VAL A 300 -21.82 -4.41 1.25
CA VAL A 300 -21.01 -3.28 1.74
C VAL A 300 -19.56 -3.48 1.34
N PHE A 301 -19.02 -2.53 0.58
CA PHE A 301 -17.68 -2.60 -0.01
C PHE A 301 -16.68 -1.65 0.65
N SER A 302 -17.15 -0.77 1.53
CA SER A 302 -16.32 0.12 2.31
C SER A 302 -17.06 0.52 3.60
N CYS A 303 -16.30 0.74 4.66
CA CYS A 303 -16.80 1.35 5.89
C CYS A 303 -15.69 2.16 6.57
N ALA A 304 -16.09 3.12 7.39
CA ALA A 304 -15.21 3.88 8.27
C ALA A 304 -16.01 4.33 9.48
N THR A 305 -15.32 4.87 10.48
CA THR A 305 -15.98 5.43 11.67
C THR A 305 -15.44 6.82 12.00
N ALA A 306 -16.27 7.61 12.65
CA ALA A 306 -15.77 8.68 13.51
C ALA A 306 -15.20 8.06 14.81
N GLU A 307 -14.34 8.80 15.50
CA GLU A 307 -13.65 8.35 16.73
C GLU A 307 -14.57 7.56 17.67
N GLY A 308 -14.10 6.38 18.10
CA GLY A 308 -14.81 5.51 19.03
C GLY A 308 -16.06 4.83 18.46
N GLY A 309 -16.30 4.96 17.15
CA GLY A 309 -17.52 4.44 16.51
C GLY A 309 -18.75 5.29 16.81
N ARG A 310 -18.60 6.57 17.15
CA ARG A 310 -19.71 7.52 17.37
C ARG A 310 -20.64 7.58 16.16
N PHE A 311 -20.04 7.60 14.96
CA PHE A 311 -20.71 7.41 13.69
C PHE A 311 -20.07 6.26 12.95
N VAL A 312 -20.91 5.42 12.34
CA VAL A 312 -20.47 4.32 11.47
C VAL A 312 -20.94 4.61 10.06
N PHE A 313 -20.00 4.72 9.13
CA PHE A 313 -20.27 4.95 7.72
C PHE A 313 -20.15 3.65 6.93
N ALA A 314 -21.00 3.47 5.93
CA ALA A 314 -20.97 2.31 5.05
C ALA A 314 -21.20 2.74 3.60
N GLY A 315 -20.48 2.14 2.65
CA GLY A 315 -20.64 2.33 1.22
C GLY A 315 -21.03 1.01 0.56
N ASP A 316 -22.16 0.99 -0.15
CA ASP A 316 -22.66 -0.22 -0.82
C ASP A 316 -22.40 -0.22 -2.34
N SER A 317 -22.70 -1.34 -3.01
CA SER A 317 -22.56 -1.48 -4.47
C SER A 317 -23.60 -0.73 -5.30
N GLN A 318 -24.53 -0.01 -4.67
CA GLN A 318 -25.53 0.80 -5.35
C GLN A 318 -25.19 2.29 -5.24
N SER A 319 -23.90 2.63 -5.16
CA SER A 319 -23.41 4.00 -5.01
C SER A 319 -24.07 4.76 -3.86
N SER A 320 -24.47 4.07 -2.79
CA SER A 320 -25.07 4.69 -1.60
C SER A 320 -24.09 4.70 -0.45
N ILE A 321 -24.11 5.80 0.32
CA ILE A 321 -23.43 5.94 1.60
C ILE A 321 -24.48 6.06 2.69
N TYR A 322 -24.21 5.41 3.81
CA TYR A 322 -25.04 5.41 5.01
C TYR A 322 -24.24 5.99 6.17
N CYS A 323 -24.95 6.55 7.14
CA CYS A 323 -24.42 6.79 8.47
C CYS A 323 -25.35 6.20 9.52
N PHE A 324 -24.76 5.61 10.54
CA PHE A 324 -25.44 5.05 11.69
C PHE A 324 -24.87 5.65 12.97
N ASP A 325 -25.71 5.74 14.00
CA ASP A 325 -25.22 5.95 15.36
C ASP A 325 -24.58 4.66 15.93
N ALA A 326 -23.96 4.76 17.10
CA ALA A 326 -23.36 3.61 17.77
C ALA A 326 -24.37 2.49 18.10
N ALA A 327 -25.65 2.83 18.29
CA ALA A 327 -26.72 1.88 18.61
C ALA A 327 -27.21 1.08 17.39
N GLY A 328 -26.82 1.48 16.18
CA GLY A 328 -27.23 0.85 14.92
C GLY A 328 -28.40 1.52 14.22
N THR A 329 -28.86 2.67 14.72
CA THR A 329 -29.90 3.46 14.08
C THR A 329 -29.33 4.13 12.84
N ARG A 330 -29.97 3.90 11.69
CA ARG A 330 -29.61 4.56 10.43
C ARG A 330 -30.03 6.03 10.51
N LEU A 331 -29.06 6.93 10.57
CA LEU A 331 -29.30 8.38 10.60
C LEU A 331 -29.65 8.91 9.22
N TRP A 332 -28.96 8.42 8.18
CA TRP A 332 -29.21 8.83 6.80
C TRP A 332 -28.69 7.83 5.77
N LYS A 333 -29.20 7.97 4.53
CA LYS A 333 -28.72 7.30 3.30
C LYS A 333 -28.71 8.32 2.17
N LEU A 334 -27.58 8.48 1.51
CA LEU A 334 -27.40 9.40 0.38
C LEU A 334 -26.61 8.72 -0.75
N GLY A 335 -26.79 9.17 -1.98
CA GLY A 335 -26.06 8.71 -3.16
C GLY A 335 -24.75 9.46 -3.32
N THR A 336 -23.65 8.76 -3.62
CA THR A 336 -22.30 9.35 -3.76
C THR A 336 -22.20 10.37 -4.90
N GLY A 337 -23.02 10.22 -5.95
CA GLY A 337 -22.93 10.99 -7.19
C GLY A 337 -21.70 10.67 -8.07
N CYS A 338 -20.82 9.76 -7.64
CA CYS A 338 -19.53 9.49 -8.30
C CYS A 338 -19.15 7.99 -8.34
N GLY A 339 -20.12 7.08 -8.20
CA GLY A 339 -19.92 5.63 -8.22
C GLY A 339 -19.84 5.01 -6.82
N SER A 340 -19.73 3.68 -6.74
CA SER A 340 -19.67 2.99 -5.44
C SER A 340 -18.33 3.25 -4.76
N ALA A 341 -18.35 3.43 -3.44
CA ALA A 341 -17.14 3.70 -2.67
C ALA A 341 -16.34 2.39 -2.47
N TYR A 342 -15.10 2.37 -2.97
CA TYR A 342 -14.13 1.30 -2.73
C TYR A 342 -13.49 1.41 -1.35
N SER A 343 -13.29 2.63 -0.87
CA SER A 343 -12.75 2.92 0.45
C SER A 343 -13.21 4.31 0.89
N MET A 344 -13.15 4.58 2.20
CA MET A 344 -13.55 5.86 2.77
C MET A 344 -12.80 6.17 4.06
N GLN A 345 -12.69 7.45 4.41
CA GLN A 345 -12.17 7.92 5.70
C GLN A 345 -12.93 9.17 6.15
N TYR A 346 -13.20 9.27 7.45
CA TYR A 346 -13.84 10.44 8.05
C TYR A 346 -12.79 11.30 8.75
N HIS A 347 -12.83 12.61 8.51
CA HIS A 347 -11.93 13.58 9.14
C HIS A 347 -12.62 14.94 9.22
N GLY A 348 -12.68 15.54 10.42
CA GLY A 348 -13.15 16.92 10.61
C GLY A 348 -14.53 17.22 9.98
N ASP A 349 -15.54 16.41 10.30
CA ASP A 349 -16.90 16.50 9.72
C ASP A 349 -16.97 16.34 8.20
N ARG A 350 -15.96 15.72 7.60
CA ARG A 350 -15.94 15.38 6.18
C ARG A 350 -15.75 13.89 6.00
N LEU A 351 -16.47 13.32 5.05
CA LEU A 351 -16.26 11.95 4.60
C LEU A 351 -15.60 11.99 3.23
N TYR A 352 -14.41 11.42 3.16
CA TYR A 352 -13.65 11.26 1.92
C TYR A 352 -13.89 9.87 1.38
N VAL A 353 -14.17 9.77 0.08
CA VAL A 353 -14.43 8.49 -0.59
C VAL A 353 -13.60 8.37 -1.85
N VAL A 354 -13.07 7.17 -2.10
CA VAL A 354 -12.53 6.77 -3.40
C VAL A 354 -13.47 5.78 -4.07
N THR A 355 -13.73 5.93 -5.37
CA THR A 355 -14.85 5.24 -6.01
C THR A 355 -14.48 4.36 -7.20
N THR A 356 -15.45 3.54 -7.63
CA THR A 356 -15.41 2.76 -8.87
C THR A 356 -15.22 3.61 -10.12
N GLY A 357 -15.65 4.88 -10.07
CA GLY A 357 -15.43 5.84 -11.14
C GLY A 357 -14.06 6.52 -11.09
N GLY A 358 -13.16 6.11 -10.18
CA GLY A 358 -11.83 6.67 -10.04
C GLY A 358 -11.75 8.04 -9.37
N HIS A 359 -12.84 8.46 -8.73
CA HIS A 359 -12.89 9.76 -8.07
C HIS A 359 -12.38 9.67 -6.63
N LEU A 360 -11.65 10.67 -6.18
CA LEU A 360 -11.59 11.07 -4.76
C LEU A 360 -12.60 12.19 -4.55
N ALA A 361 -13.57 12.02 -3.66
CA ALA A 361 -14.58 13.03 -3.38
C ALA A 361 -14.62 13.38 -1.89
N CYS A 362 -14.89 14.64 -1.59
CA CYS A 362 -15.07 15.16 -0.23
C CYS A 362 -16.56 15.48 -0.01
N ILE A 363 -17.20 14.76 0.91
CA ILE A 363 -18.59 14.95 1.31
C ILE A 363 -18.62 15.72 2.62
N ASP A 364 -19.45 16.75 2.72
CA ASP A 364 -19.74 17.42 3.97
C ASP A 364 -20.66 16.53 4.84
N ALA A 365 -20.11 16.01 5.93
CA ALA A 365 -20.82 15.12 6.85
C ALA A 365 -21.40 15.88 8.06
N SER A 366 -21.34 17.22 8.06
CA SER A 366 -21.96 18.02 9.10
C SER A 366 -23.47 17.83 9.12
N GLU A 367 -24.06 17.90 10.31
CA GLU A 367 -25.50 17.69 10.50
C GLU A 367 -26.34 18.67 9.66
N GLN A 368 -25.86 19.90 9.48
CA GLN A 368 -26.51 20.92 8.65
C GLN A 368 -26.52 20.52 7.17
N ALA A 369 -25.36 20.17 6.60
CA ALA A 369 -25.25 19.80 5.19
C ALA A 369 -26.04 18.53 4.88
N ILE A 370 -26.03 17.55 5.78
CA ILE A 370 -26.80 16.32 5.63
C ILE A 370 -28.31 16.59 5.65
N ARG A 371 -28.81 17.44 6.56
CA ARG A 371 -30.24 17.82 6.59
C ARG A 371 -30.68 18.51 5.30
N ALA A 372 -29.86 19.42 4.77
CA ALA A 372 -30.11 20.07 3.48
C ALA A 372 -30.17 19.03 2.35
N ALA A 373 -29.19 18.12 2.29
CA ALA A 373 -29.11 17.08 1.26
C ALA A 373 -30.32 16.12 1.28
N GLN A 374 -30.87 15.81 2.46
CA GLN A 374 -32.06 14.97 2.59
C GLN A 374 -33.31 15.56 1.94
N VAL A 375 -33.42 16.89 1.87
CA VAL A 375 -34.49 17.59 1.15
C VAL A 375 -34.11 17.97 -0.29
N GLY A 376 -32.90 17.60 -0.73
CA GLY A 376 -32.39 17.79 -2.09
C GLY A 376 -31.61 19.09 -2.31
N ASP A 377 -31.29 19.81 -1.24
CA ASP A 377 -30.44 21.00 -1.29
C ASP A 377 -28.97 20.57 -1.09
N VAL A 378 -28.19 20.63 -2.16
CA VAL A 378 -26.78 20.23 -2.19
C VAL A 378 -25.94 21.31 -2.86
N PRO A 379 -24.68 21.51 -2.43
CA PRO A 379 -23.80 22.49 -3.07
C PRO A 379 -23.46 22.11 -4.51
N ASP A 380 -23.08 23.12 -5.30
CA ASP A 380 -22.41 22.89 -6.58
C ASP A 380 -21.07 22.20 -6.35
N VAL A 381 -20.88 21.05 -7.00
CA VAL A 381 -19.67 20.25 -6.84
C VAL A 381 -18.51 20.91 -7.59
N LEU A 382 -17.41 21.17 -6.90
CA LEU A 382 -16.16 21.60 -7.54
C LEU A 382 -15.46 20.40 -8.19
N ASP A 383 -15.37 20.41 -9.52
CA ASP A 383 -14.54 19.48 -10.30
C ASP A 383 -13.06 19.92 -10.29
N VAL A 384 -12.24 19.20 -9.52
CA VAL A 384 -10.80 19.47 -9.38
C VAL A 384 -10.07 19.04 -10.65
N LYS A 385 -9.37 19.99 -11.27
CA LYS A 385 -8.62 19.74 -12.51
C LYS A 385 -7.37 18.90 -12.25
N ALA A 386 -7.12 17.94 -13.13
CA ALA A 386 -5.87 17.20 -13.14
C ALA A 386 -4.66 18.12 -13.36
N PRO A 387 -3.50 17.81 -12.76
CA PRO A 387 -2.25 18.52 -13.04
C PRO A 387 -1.89 18.47 -14.52
N ARG A 388 -1.30 19.54 -15.04
CA ARG A 388 -0.83 19.60 -16.43
C ARG A 388 0.38 18.70 -16.69
N GLN A 389 1.17 18.45 -15.66
CA GLN A 389 2.36 17.61 -15.76
C GLN A 389 1.99 16.15 -15.48
N ALA A 390 2.47 15.24 -16.32
CA ALA A 390 2.30 13.82 -16.09
C ALA A 390 3.02 13.39 -14.79
N PRO A 391 2.47 12.42 -14.04
CA PRO A 391 3.09 11.92 -12.83
C PRO A 391 4.42 11.24 -13.16
N ARG A 392 5.46 11.54 -12.38
CA ARG A 392 6.79 10.95 -12.56
C ARG A 392 6.80 9.54 -11.97
N THR A 393 7.34 8.58 -12.74
CA THR A 393 7.61 7.23 -12.26
C THR A 393 8.71 7.28 -11.19
N VAL A 394 8.51 6.57 -10.08
CA VAL A 394 9.49 6.48 -9.01
C VAL A 394 10.74 5.71 -9.43
N GLU A 395 11.90 6.19 -8.96
CA GLU A 395 13.17 5.48 -9.06
C GLU A 395 13.65 5.12 -7.63
N PRO A 396 13.09 4.06 -7.02
CA PRO A 396 13.25 3.80 -5.58
C PRO A 396 14.69 3.48 -5.17
N THR A 397 15.55 3.14 -6.13
CA THR A 397 16.97 2.80 -5.91
C THR A 397 17.92 3.96 -6.18
N VAL A 398 17.44 5.09 -6.70
CA VAL A 398 18.28 6.27 -6.94
C VAL A 398 18.31 7.11 -5.66
N VAL A 399 19.52 7.44 -5.22
CA VAL A 399 19.80 8.17 -3.98
C VAL A 399 20.71 9.34 -4.30
N GLU A 400 20.32 10.53 -3.85
CA GLU A 400 21.16 11.72 -3.93
C GLU A 400 22.42 11.55 -3.08
N VAL A 401 23.56 12.00 -3.60
CA VAL A 401 24.85 11.92 -2.91
C VAL A 401 25.21 13.29 -2.35
N THR A 402 25.54 13.36 -1.06
CA THR A 402 25.99 14.57 -0.37
C THR A 402 27.32 14.36 0.35
N SER A 403 28.13 15.40 0.47
CA SER A 403 29.32 15.44 1.33
C SER A 403 29.05 16.15 2.66
N ASP A 404 27.90 16.81 2.79
CA ASP A 404 27.49 17.49 4.01
C ASP A 404 26.67 16.53 4.88
N ALA A 405 27.16 16.27 6.09
CA ALA A 405 26.46 15.50 7.10
C ALA A 405 25.31 16.29 7.75
N GLY A 406 25.29 17.63 7.63
CA GLY A 406 24.20 18.49 8.07
C GLY A 406 23.71 18.22 9.51
N ALA A 407 22.42 18.47 9.75
CA ALA A 407 21.74 18.25 11.03
C ALA A 407 20.97 16.91 11.11
N GLY A 408 21.20 15.99 10.16
CA GLY A 408 20.49 14.71 10.12
C GLY A 408 21.18 13.62 10.95
N VAL A 409 20.62 12.41 10.89
CA VAL A 409 21.15 11.22 11.56
C VAL A 409 21.92 10.36 10.57
N VAL A 410 23.15 10.01 10.91
CA VAL A 410 23.99 9.15 10.08
C VAL A 410 23.75 7.69 10.44
N VAL A 411 23.44 6.90 9.43
CA VAL A 411 23.30 5.44 9.52
C VAL A 411 24.31 4.75 8.61
N GLN A 412 24.72 3.54 8.98
CA GLN A 412 25.69 2.75 8.22
C GLN A 412 25.14 1.36 7.91
N CYS A 413 25.40 0.92 6.67
CA CYS A 413 25.14 -0.43 6.23
C CYS A 413 26.27 -1.38 6.67
N LEU A 414 25.91 -2.45 7.38
CA LEU A 414 26.82 -3.45 7.94
C LEU A 414 26.42 -4.84 7.47
N ASP A 415 27.42 -5.69 7.21
CA ASP A 415 27.17 -7.11 6.96
C ASP A 415 27.02 -7.85 8.30
N ASP A 416 25.88 -8.49 8.51
CA ASP A 416 25.63 -9.40 9.62
C ASP A 416 25.35 -10.80 9.07
N ARG A 417 26.41 -11.62 9.01
CA ARG A 417 26.36 -13.02 8.56
C ARG A 417 25.73 -13.14 7.15
N GLY A 418 26.12 -12.25 6.24
CA GLY A 418 25.62 -12.22 4.86
C GLY A 418 24.27 -11.50 4.69
N ARG A 419 23.68 -10.96 5.76
CA ARG A 419 22.50 -10.07 5.69
C ARG A 419 22.93 -8.63 5.91
N MET A 420 22.61 -7.77 4.95
CA MET A 420 22.88 -6.33 5.08
C MET A 420 21.92 -5.68 6.06
N ARG A 421 22.41 -5.27 7.23
CA ARG A 421 21.67 -4.50 8.24
C ARG A 421 22.09 -3.05 8.25
N VAL A 422 21.28 -2.20 8.90
CA VAL A 422 21.56 -0.78 9.05
C VAL A 422 21.55 -0.43 10.53
N GLN A 423 22.54 0.31 10.99
CA GLN A 423 22.64 0.80 12.37
C GLN A 423 22.88 2.31 12.39
N VAL A 424 22.46 2.96 13.47
CA VAL A 424 22.76 4.38 13.69
C VAL A 424 24.21 4.53 14.17
N VAL A 425 24.97 5.43 13.56
CA VAL A 425 26.36 5.73 13.95
C VAL A 425 26.53 7.12 14.56
N SER A 426 25.52 7.99 14.44
CA SER A 426 25.44 9.23 15.20
C SER A 426 25.37 8.97 16.71
N ASP A 427 25.90 9.92 17.50
CA ASP A 427 25.87 9.85 18.96
C ASP A 427 24.45 9.99 19.51
N GLY A 428 24.21 9.44 20.70
CA GLY A 428 22.90 9.48 21.38
C GLY A 428 21.95 8.33 21.02
N TYR A 429 22.33 7.43 20.13
CA TYR A 429 21.53 6.27 19.72
C TYR A 429 22.14 4.94 20.17
N ARG A 430 21.27 3.94 20.33
CA ARG A 430 21.68 2.56 20.60
C ARG A 430 22.29 1.93 19.36
N ARG A 431 23.58 1.62 19.41
CA ARG A 431 24.32 1.03 18.28
C ARG A 431 23.96 -0.42 18.01
N ASP A 432 23.38 -1.12 19.00
CA ASP A 432 22.96 -2.51 18.88
C ASP A 432 21.59 -2.68 18.20
N TRP A 433 20.87 -1.59 17.94
CA TRP A 433 19.56 -1.63 17.30
C TRP A 433 19.65 -1.49 15.79
N SER A 434 18.83 -2.27 15.08
CA SER A 434 18.69 -2.15 13.63
C SER A 434 17.82 -0.95 13.26
N VAL A 435 17.96 -0.47 12.02
CA VAL A 435 17.13 0.58 11.43
C VAL A 435 16.34 -0.02 10.28
N GLN A 436 15.01 0.05 10.36
CA GLN A 436 14.14 -0.16 9.20
C GLN A 436 14.55 0.82 8.11
N PHE A 437 15.11 0.29 7.04
CA PHE A 437 15.74 1.07 5.99
C PHE A 437 15.57 0.40 4.62
N PRO A 438 15.36 1.15 3.52
CA PRO A 438 15.04 0.54 2.23
C PRO A 438 16.14 -0.39 1.71
N LYS A 439 15.82 -1.68 1.53
CA LYS A 439 16.79 -2.73 1.11
C LYS A 439 17.45 -2.42 -0.24
N GLY A 440 16.68 -1.84 -1.18
CA GLY A 440 17.13 -1.60 -2.56
C GLY A 440 18.29 -0.62 -2.72
N ILE A 441 18.65 0.11 -1.66
CA ILE A 441 19.75 1.08 -1.66
C ILE A 441 20.86 0.72 -0.66
N ARG A 442 20.75 -0.40 0.08
CA ARG A 442 21.78 -0.83 1.04
C ARG A 442 23.02 -1.26 0.27
N GLU A 443 24.17 -0.66 0.59
CA GLU A 443 25.47 -1.02 0.01
C GLU A 443 26.48 -1.33 1.13
N PRO A 444 27.29 -2.40 1.03
CA PRO A 444 28.25 -2.76 2.07
C PRO A 444 29.14 -1.59 2.49
N GLY A 445 29.15 -1.27 3.79
CA GLY A 445 29.95 -0.20 4.37
C GLY A 445 29.48 1.22 4.06
N ALA A 446 28.49 1.40 3.19
CA ALA A 446 27.99 2.73 2.81
C ALA A 446 27.31 3.42 4.00
N ARG A 447 27.43 4.75 4.02
CA ARG A 447 26.82 5.62 5.02
C ARG A 447 25.75 6.49 4.37
N TYR A 448 24.67 6.73 5.11
CA TYR A 448 23.55 7.53 4.66
C TYR A 448 23.21 8.56 5.71
N LEU A 449 22.84 9.75 5.25
CA LEU A 449 22.24 10.79 6.05
C LEU A 449 20.72 10.71 5.90
N VAL A 450 20.03 10.48 7.01
CA VAL A 450 18.57 10.45 7.12
C VAL A 450 18.11 11.73 7.82
N THR A 451 16.96 12.30 7.43
CA THR A 451 16.39 13.46 8.14
C THR A 451 16.24 13.18 9.64
N GLU A 452 15.62 12.05 9.98
CA GLU A 452 15.43 11.64 11.37
C GLU A 452 15.42 10.12 11.47
N VAL A 453 15.76 9.61 12.66
CA VAL A 453 15.58 8.22 13.03
C VAL A 453 14.77 8.18 14.32
N ARG A 454 13.65 7.44 14.30
CA ARG A 454 12.71 7.35 15.42
C ARG A 454 12.66 5.93 15.97
N GLU A 455 12.49 5.79 17.27
CA GLU A 455 12.28 4.50 17.93
C GLU A 455 10.92 3.90 17.56
N SER A 456 10.85 2.58 17.41
CA SER A 456 9.58 1.86 17.27
C SER A 456 8.75 1.97 18.55
N GLY A 457 7.43 1.96 18.46
CA GLY A 457 6.53 2.09 19.61
C GLY A 457 6.74 1.00 20.68
N ARG A 458 7.14 -0.21 20.27
CA ARG A 458 7.49 -1.32 21.19
C ARG A 458 8.98 -1.37 21.55
N GLY A 459 9.81 -0.49 20.98
CA GLY A 459 11.26 -0.51 21.09
C GLY A 459 11.93 -1.68 20.37
N GLY A 460 13.26 -1.73 20.44
CA GLY A 460 14.09 -2.81 19.90
C GLY A 460 14.63 -2.58 18.49
N PHE A 461 14.12 -1.57 17.78
CA PHE A 461 14.66 -1.11 16.51
C PHE A 461 14.30 0.36 16.28
N TYR A 462 14.91 0.94 15.26
CA TYR A 462 14.63 2.29 14.81
C TYR A 462 14.01 2.30 13.40
N ARG A 463 13.40 3.41 13.01
CA ARG A 463 12.80 3.63 11.70
C ARG A 463 13.32 4.93 11.11
N ALA A 464 13.81 4.86 9.88
CA ALA A 464 14.19 6.06 9.14
C ALA A 464 12.94 6.89 8.80
N TYR A 465 13.03 8.21 8.92
CA TYR A 465 11.95 9.12 8.60
C TYR A 465 12.47 10.30 7.75
N GLY A 466 11.72 10.65 6.71
CA GLY A 466 12.03 11.75 5.79
C GLY A 466 13.02 11.40 4.68
N ASP A 467 13.88 12.36 4.32
CA ASP A 467 14.79 12.24 3.19
C ASP A 467 16.00 11.35 3.51
N ILE A 468 16.45 10.59 2.51
CA ILE A 468 17.63 9.72 2.59
C ILE A 468 18.62 10.14 1.50
N ARG A 469 19.84 10.48 1.91
CA ARG A 469 20.96 10.84 1.04
C ARG A 469 22.17 9.97 1.35
N ARG A 470 22.95 9.57 0.35
CA ARG A 470 24.19 8.81 0.53
C ARG A 470 25.33 9.77 0.85
N LEU A 471 26.14 9.44 1.85
CA LEU A 471 27.35 10.19 2.18
C LEU A 471 28.53 9.71 1.32
N ARG A 472 29.35 10.66 0.87
CA ARG A 472 30.60 10.37 0.16
C ARG A 472 31.69 9.76 1.03
#